data_AF-A0A6I9PPK1-F1
#
_entry.id   AF-A0A6I9PPK1-F1
#
_cell.length_a   1.000
_cell.length_b   1.000
_cell.length_c   1.000
_cell.angle_alpha   90.00
_cell.angle_beta   90.00
_cell.angle_gamma   90.00
#
_symmetry.space_group_name_H-M   'P 1'
#
loop_
_entity.id
_entity.type
_entity.pdbx_description
1 polymer ?
#
loop_
_entity_poly.entity_id
_entity_poly.type
_entity_poly.pdbx_seq_one_letter_code
_entity_poly.pdbx_strand_id
1 'polypeptide(L)'
;MPDFVGVCVLISVLISLITVVGYLWCSRLLSDIPIQTGSPPVKKITFAYKFKEGPYKDCRQLFKESRSIGPKLSCIGVFYDDPKKVPGPQCRSAVGSILSEGNNKADEDLLKSYETSGFNVFSFPEVTHVVTTSFPHKSFVSVLLGERRIYPRLKHYIKERRLCAHPFLEIYRESQILFMAPLARQDDFYVREVRKAERRLSEQEELHSDSDVSGADSNSEYSSGSGVLLSDSRETSLSSVHSVPLQDQEERNYNGRSSPGNLFKELDWEQENREDEQLHEDSNQKSPEAPAQEWWGAVGEEE
;
A
#
# COMPACT_ATOMS: atom_id res chain seq x y z
N MET A 1 29.85 22.21 46.34
CA MET A 1 30.10 20.87 45.75
C MET A 1 28.97 20.40 44.84
N PRO A 2 27.67 20.45 45.19
CA PRO A 2 26.61 20.08 44.23
C PRO A 2 26.59 20.98 42.98
N ASP A 3 27.03 22.23 43.12
CA ASP A 3 27.04 23.27 42.08
C ASP A 3 27.89 22.90 40.87
N PHE A 4 29.06 22.29 41.10
CA PHE A 4 29.95 21.83 40.03
C PHE A 4 29.34 20.66 39.26
N VAL A 5 28.68 19.73 39.96
CA VAL A 5 27.96 18.60 39.34
C VAL A 5 26.80 19.12 38.49
N GLY A 6 26.03 20.08 39.01
CA GLY A 6 24.95 20.75 38.26
C GLY A 6 25.45 21.43 36.98
N VAL A 7 26.56 22.18 37.06
CA VAL A 7 27.18 22.81 35.88
C VAL A 7 27.66 21.76 34.86
N CYS A 8 28.30 20.67 35.31
CA CYS A 8 28.71 19.58 34.41
C CYS A 8 27.52 18.90 33.71
N VAL A 9 26.40 18.70 34.40
CA VAL A 9 25.16 18.14 33.82
C VAL A 9 24.54 19.11 32.81
N LEU A 10 24.49 20.41 33.10
CA LEU A 10 23.99 21.41 32.15
C LEU A 10 24.85 21.49 30.88
N ILE A 11 26.18 21.42 31.02
CA ILE A 11 27.11 21.39 29.88
C ILE A 11 26.95 20.11 29.05
N SER A 12 26.80 18.94 29.67
CA SER A 12 26.63 17.69 28.93
C SER A 12 25.29 17.63 28.18
N VAL A 13 24.21 18.13 28.79
CA VAL A 13 22.90 18.30 28.12
C VAL A 13 23.01 19.27 26.93
N LEU A 14 23.70 20.40 27.08
CA LEU A 14 23.89 21.36 25.99
C LEU A 14 24.70 20.78 24.82
N ILE A 15 25.79 20.05 25.10
CA ILE A 15 26.60 19.37 24.08
C ILE A 15 25.78 18.29 23.36
N SER A 16 24.97 17.53 24.11
CA SER A 16 24.05 16.53 23.54
C SER A 16 23.05 17.19 22.58
N LEU A 17 22.40 18.28 23.01
CA LEU A 17 21.47 19.05 22.18
C LEU A 17 22.12 19.58 20.90
N ILE A 18 23.31 20.17 21.00
CA ILE A 18 24.08 20.64 19.83
C ILE A 18 24.39 19.48 18.87
N THR A 19 24.75 18.31 19.40
CA THR A 19 25.03 17.11 18.60
C THR A 19 23.78 16.61 17.88
N VAL A 20 22.62 16.59 18.55
CA VAL A 20 21.32 16.24 17.94
C VAL A 20 20.94 17.24 16.85
N VAL A 21 21.05 18.55 17.11
CA VAL A 21 20.73 19.59 16.11
C VAL A 21 21.67 19.50 14.91
N GLY A 22 22.98 19.32 15.12
CA GLY A 22 23.96 19.10 14.06
C GLY A 22 23.66 17.85 13.23
N TYR A 23 23.26 16.75 13.88
CA TYR A 23 22.81 15.53 13.20
C TYR A 23 21.55 15.79 12.37
N LEU A 24 20.53 16.47 12.90
CA LEU A 24 19.30 16.80 12.18
C LEU A 24 19.56 17.69 10.94
N TRP A 25 20.52 18.60 11.02
CA TRP A 25 20.94 19.44 9.89
C TRP A 25 21.69 18.63 8.82
N CYS A 26 22.72 17.88 9.20
CA CYS A 26 23.54 17.05 8.30
C CYS A 26 22.79 15.83 7.72
N SER A 27 21.77 15.34 8.42
CA SER A 27 20.96 14.20 7.97
C SER A 27 19.98 14.57 6.86
N ARG A 28 19.66 15.86 6.67
CA ARG A 28 18.62 16.39 5.76
C ARG A 28 17.19 15.92 6.08
N LEU A 29 16.96 15.38 7.28
CA LEU A 29 15.64 14.90 7.73
C LEU A 29 14.61 16.02 7.88
N LEU A 30 15.09 17.25 8.08
CA LEU A 30 14.26 18.47 8.18
C LEU A 30 14.14 19.22 6.83
N SER A 31 14.88 18.82 5.79
CA SER A 31 14.79 19.45 4.47
C SER A 31 13.37 19.40 3.90
N ASP A 32 13.10 20.25 2.93
CA ASP A 32 11.83 20.23 2.22
C ASP A 32 11.71 18.96 1.35
N ILE A 33 10.48 18.50 1.19
CA ILE A 33 10.14 17.20 0.60
C ILE A 33 9.49 17.48 -0.76
N PRO A 34 10.24 17.43 -1.87
CA PRO A 34 9.70 17.72 -3.19
C PRO A 34 8.77 16.59 -3.63
N ILE A 35 7.47 16.89 -3.74
CA ILE A 35 6.47 15.98 -4.30
C ILE A 35 6.27 16.36 -5.77
N GLN A 36 6.40 15.37 -6.66
CA GLN A 36 6.37 15.57 -8.09
C GLN A 36 5.42 14.59 -8.76
N THR A 37 4.79 15.02 -9.86
CA THR A 37 4.05 14.18 -10.78
C THR A 37 4.83 14.03 -12.07
N GLY A 38 5.01 12.79 -12.54
CA GLY A 38 5.73 12.53 -13.79
C GLY A 38 5.97 11.04 -14.00
N SER A 39 6.90 10.72 -14.89
CA SER A 39 7.34 9.34 -15.15
C SER A 39 7.90 8.69 -13.87
N PRO A 40 7.69 7.38 -13.66
CA PRO A 40 8.19 6.70 -12.49
C PRO A 40 9.73 6.70 -12.49
N PRO A 41 10.37 6.86 -11.32
CA PRO A 41 11.82 6.69 -11.16
C PRO A 41 12.24 5.20 -11.19
N VAL A 42 11.30 4.29 -11.44
CA VAL A 42 11.49 2.83 -11.49
C VAL A 42 10.79 2.26 -12.72
N LYS A 43 11.38 1.21 -13.30
CA LYS A 43 10.79 0.48 -14.43
C LYS A 43 9.85 -0.62 -13.93
N LYS A 44 9.50 -1.58 -14.80
CA LYS A 44 8.92 -2.88 -14.38
C LYS A 44 9.72 -3.43 -13.18
N ILE A 45 9.04 -3.82 -12.12
CA ILE A 45 9.64 -4.42 -10.91
C ILE A 45 9.14 -5.85 -10.78
N THR A 46 10.03 -6.80 -10.50
CA THR A 46 9.68 -8.14 -10.00
C THR A 46 10.15 -8.25 -8.57
N PHE A 47 9.25 -8.64 -7.65
CA PHE A 47 9.53 -8.67 -6.22
C PHE A 47 8.94 -9.91 -5.56
N ALA A 48 9.62 -10.39 -4.52
CA ALA A 48 9.10 -11.36 -3.58
C ALA A 48 8.36 -10.61 -2.47
N TYR A 49 7.20 -11.10 -2.04
CA TYR A 49 6.37 -10.50 -1.00
C TYR A 49 5.67 -11.56 -0.13
N LYS A 50 5.41 -11.18 1.12
CA LYS A 50 4.36 -11.78 1.93
C LYS A 50 3.19 -10.81 2.02
N PHE A 51 1.99 -11.32 1.80
CA PHE A 51 0.76 -10.60 2.08
C PHE A 51 0.49 -10.63 3.59
N LYS A 52 0.10 -9.49 4.16
CA LYS A 52 -0.28 -9.38 5.57
C LYS A 52 -1.45 -8.43 5.75
N GLU A 53 -2.44 -8.91 6.47
CA GLU A 53 -3.50 -8.10 7.07
C GLU A 53 -3.12 -7.81 8.53
N GLY A 54 -3.32 -6.57 8.97
CA GLY A 54 -2.99 -6.13 10.32
C GLY A 54 -2.22 -4.79 10.36
N PRO A 55 -1.91 -4.28 11.57
CA PRO A 55 -1.30 -2.97 11.74
C PRO A 55 0.03 -2.84 10.98
N TYR A 56 0.21 -1.74 10.23
CA TYR A 56 1.44 -1.51 9.46
C TYR A 56 2.71 -1.44 10.32
N LYS A 57 2.59 -1.12 11.62
CA LYS A 57 3.70 -1.24 12.60
C LYS A 57 4.30 -2.65 12.64
N ASP A 58 3.50 -3.68 12.36
CA ASP A 58 3.87 -5.09 12.42
C ASP A 58 4.47 -5.61 11.09
N CYS A 59 4.57 -4.76 10.07
CA CYS A 59 5.27 -5.06 8.82
C CYS A 59 6.79 -5.12 9.01
N ARG A 60 7.31 -4.54 10.10
CA ARG A 60 8.74 -4.55 10.46
C ARG A 60 9.36 -5.95 10.50
N GLN A 61 8.62 -6.95 10.98
CA GLN A 61 9.11 -8.33 11.02
C GLN A 61 9.28 -8.92 9.61
N LEU A 62 8.36 -8.63 8.69
CA LEU A 62 8.46 -9.06 7.29
C LEU A 62 9.62 -8.36 6.57
N PHE A 63 9.88 -7.08 6.87
CA PHE A 63 11.07 -6.39 6.37
C PHE A 63 12.37 -7.03 6.88
N LYS A 64 12.45 -7.39 8.18
CA LYS A 64 13.61 -8.11 8.74
C LYS A 64 13.81 -9.48 8.07
N GLU A 65 12.75 -10.27 7.94
CA GLU A 65 12.78 -11.58 7.27
C GLU A 65 13.19 -11.46 5.79
N SER A 66 12.62 -10.50 5.06
CA SER A 66 12.97 -10.29 3.66
C SER A 66 14.43 -9.83 3.48
N ARG A 67 14.94 -9.01 4.42
CA ARG A 67 16.33 -8.55 4.42
C ARG A 67 17.33 -9.66 4.78
N SER A 68 16.97 -10.63 5.63
CA SER A 68 17.89 -11.73 5.96
C SER A 68 18.14 -12.67 4.78
N ILE A 69 17.12 -12.87 3.92
CA ILE A 69 17.24 -13.63 2.67
C ILE A 69 18.03 -12.85 1.62
N GLY A 70 17.71 -11.56 1.43
CA GLY A 70 18.30 -10.70 0.40
C GLY A 70 18.91 -9.41 0.96
N PRO A 71 20.03 -9.47 1.70
CA PRO A 71 20.56 -8.30 2.42
C PRO A 71 20.98 -7.14 1.51
N LYS A 72 21.36 -7.45 0.26
CA LYS A 72 21.74 -6.47 -0.78
C LYS A 72 20.54 -5.98 -1.62
N LEU A 73 19.35 -6.55 -1.46
CA LEU A 73 18.18 -6.16 -2.23
C LEU A 73 17.54 -4.91 -1.62
N SER A 74 16.86 -4.13 -2.47
CA SER A 74 15.99 -3.05 -2.00
C SER A 74 14.70 -3.65 -1.48
N CYS A 75 14.32 -3.34 -0.25
CA CYS A 75 13.02 -3.77 0.28
C CYS A 75 11.89 -2.93 -0.33
N ILE A 76 10.71 -3.52 -0.43
CA ILE A 76 9.49 -2.88 -0.92
C ILE A 76 8.31 -3.17 -0.01
N GLY A 77 7.56 -2.14 0.35
CA GLY A 77 6.26 -2.21 1.00
C GLY A 77 5.19 -1.64 0.08
N VAL A 78 4.03 -2.29 0.05
CA VAL A 78 2.84 -1.85 -0.70
C VAL A 78 1.67 -1.81 0.27
N PHE A 79 1.08 -0.63 0.41
CA PHE A 79 0.05 -0.33 1.39
C PHE A 79 -1.23 0.03 0.65
N TYR A 80 -2.25 -0.81 0.82
CA TYR A 80 -3.50 -0.75 0.06
C TYR A 80 -4.54 0.16 0.71
N ASP A 81 -4.44 0.37 2.01
CA ASP A 81 -5.46 1.00 2.85
C ASP A 81 -4.93 2.24 3.56
N ASP A 82 -5.84 3.16 3.92
CA ASP A 82 -5.50 4.31 4.75
C ASP A 82 -5.70 3.94 6.23
N PRO A 83 -4.65 3.86 7.08
CA PRO A 83 -4.80 3.50 8.49
C PRO A 83 -5.55 4.56 9.33
N LYS A 84 -5.95 5.70 8.73
CA LYS A 84 -6.88 6.67 9.32
C LYS A 84 -8.36 6.41 8.95
N LYS A 85 -8.63 5.45 8.06
CA LYS A 85 -9.97 5.11 7.57
C LYS A 85 -10.32 3.64 7.80
N VAL A 86 -9.34 2.76 7.62
CA VAL A 86 -9.46 1.32 7.85
C VAL A 86 -8.85 0.99 9.22
N PRO A 87 -9.54 0.21 10.08
CA PRO A 87 -9.01 -0.23 11.36
C PRO A 87 -7.66 -0.96 11.19
N GLY A 88 -6.73 -0.75 12.12
CA GLY A 88 -5.40 -1.37 12.10
C GLY A 88 -5.42 -2.88 11.80
N PRO A 89 -6.24 -3.71 12.49
CA PRO A 89 -6.34 -5.15 12.22
C PRO A 89 -6.77 -5.55 10.79
N GLN A 90 -7.45 -4.66 10.06
CA GLN A 90 -7.97 -4.88 8.70
C GLN A 90 -7.09 -4.25 7.61
N CYS A 91 -6.02 -3.53 7.98
CA CYS A 91 -5.15 -2.88 7.02
C CYS A 91 -4.34 -3.91 6.23
N ARG A 92 -4.46 -3.90 4.90
CA ARG A 92 -3.81 -4.87 4.00
C ARG A 92 -2.49 -4.32 3.48
N SER A 93 -1.50 -5.19 3.39
CA SER A 93 -0.15 -4.86 2.93
C SER A 93 0.52 -6.02 2.18
N ALA A 94 1.47 -5.70 1.30
CA ALA A 94 2.39 -6.66 0.71
C ALA A 94 3.82 -6.18 0.92
N VAL A 95 4.65 -6.99 1.58
CA VAL A 95 6.00 -6.58 2.05
C VAL A 95 7.04 -7.61 1.63
N GLY A 96 8.18 -7.14 1.10
CA GLY A 96 9.32 -7.99 0.82
C GLY A 96 10.47 -7.27 0.12
N SER A 97 11.03 -7.86 -0.93
CA SER A 97 12.26 -7.42 -1.60
C SER A 97 12.16 -7.48 -3.12
N ILE A 98 12.71 -6.46 -3.78
CA ILE A 98 12.83 -6.39 -5.24
C ILE A 98 13.88 -7.39 -5.71
N LEU A 99 13.47 -8.37 -6.51
CA LEU A 99 14.33 -9.40 -7.10
C LEU A 99 14.96 -8.92 -8.41
N SER A 100 14.22 -8.16 -9.22
CA SER A 100 14.75 -7.51 -10.42
C SER A 100 13.99 -6.24 -10.80
N GLU A 101 14.68 -5.35 -11.52
CA GLU A 101 14.15 -4.08 -12.02
C GLU A 101 14.48 -3.95 -13.53
N GLY A 102 13.50 -3.52 -14.33
CA GLY A 102 13.57 -3.45 -15.79
C GLY A 102 13.49 -4.82 -16.46
N ASN A 103 14.35 -5.02 -17.48
CA ASN A 103 14.44 -6.28 -18.24
C ASN A 103 15.46 -7.27 -17.63
N ASN A 104 16.01 -6.96 -16.45
CA ASN A 104 16.95 -7.85 -15.78
C ASN A 104 16.22 -9.10 -15.30
N LYS A 105 16.80 -10.28 -15.57
CA LYS A 105 16.29 -11.54 -15.03
C LYS A 105 16.53 -11.58 -13.51
N ALA A 106 15.56 -12.07 -12.76
CA ALA A 106 15.77 -12.38 -11.35
C ALA A 106 16.78 -13.54 -11.20
N ASP A 107 17.53 -13.50 -10.10
CA ASP A 107 18.40 -14.60 -9.70
C ASP A 107 17.54 -15.78 -9.21
N GLU A 108 17.71 -16.95 -9.84
CA GLU A 108 16.92 -18.15 -9.60
C GLU A 108 17.17 -18.74 -8.19
N ASP A 109 18.39 -18.61 -7.67
CA ASP A 109 18.74 -19.12 -6.34
C ASP A 109 18.14 -18.24 -5.24
N LEU A 110 18.12 -16.91 -5.46
CA LEU A 110 17.39 -15.98 -4.59
C LEU A 110 15.88 -16.21 -4.68
N LEU A 111 15.32 -16.33 -5.88
CA LEU A 111 13.89 -16.59 -6.08
C LEU A 111 13.44 -17.85 -5.32
N LYS A 112 14.17 -18.95 -5.49
CA LYS A 112 13.91 -20.21 -4.78
C LYS A 112 14.07 -20.07 -3.27
N SER A 113 15.01 -19.26 -2.79
CA SER A 113 15.20 -18.98 -1.35
C SER A 113 13.99 -18.24 -0.77
N TYR A 114 13.46 -17.23 -1.48
CA TYR A 114 12.24 -16.52 -1.09
C TYR A 114 11.01 -17.42 -1.11
N GLU A 115 10.81 -18.23 -2.16
CA GLU A 115 9.70 -19.19 -2.24
C GLU A 115 9.75 -20.22 -1.10
N THR A 116 10.95 -20.75 -0.80
CA THR A 116 11.16 -21.69 0.32
C THR A 116 10.84 -21.06 1.68
N SER A 117 11.07 -19.76 1.83
CA SER A 117 10.66 -18.97 3.01
C SER A 117 9.19 -18.54 2.99
N GLY A 118 8.39 -18.98 2.01
CA GLY A 118 6.95 -18.70 1.91
C GLY A 118 6.62 -17.30 1.37
N PHE A 119 7.49 -16.68 0.59
CA PHE A 119 7.17 -15.46 -0.16
C PHE A 119 6.56 -15.81 -1.51
N ASN A 120 5.51 -15.10 -1.90
CA ASN A 120 4.95 -15.11 -3.24
C ASN A 120 5.77 -14.19 -4.16
N VAL A 121 5.77 -14.43 -5.47
CA VAL A 121 6.42 -13.55 -6.45
C VAL A 121 5.35 -12.81 -7.27
N PHE A 122 5.55 -11.51 -7.51
CA PHE A 122 4.71 -10.69 -8.38
C PHE A 122 5.55 -9.71 -9.19
N SER A 123 5.01 -9.25 -10.32
CA SER A 123 5.64 -8.21 -11.16
C SER A 123 4.70 -7.04 -11.37
N PHE A 124 5.14 -5.84 -10.98
CA PHE A 124 4.45 -4.59 -11.30
C PHE A 124 4.87 -4.09 -12.69
N PRO A 125 3.92 -3.57 -13.50
CA PRO A 125 4.22 -3.04 -14.81
C PRO A 125 4.96 -1.69 -14.71
N GLU A 126 5.60 -1.31 -15.81
CA GLU A 126 6.04 0.07 -16.00
C GLU A 126 4.81 0.97 -16.26
N VAL A 127 4.71 2.07 -15.52
CA VAL A 127 3.62 3.06 -15.63
C VAL A 127 4.12 4.35 -16.26
N THR A 128 3.22 5.14 -16.84
CA THR A 128 3.59 6.42 -17.47
C THR A 128 3.59 7.59 -16.50
N HIS A 129 2.73 7.55 -15.47
CA HIS A 129 2.53 8.66 -14.54
C HIS A 129 2.37 8.17 -13.10
N VAL A 130 3.14 8.76 -12.20
CA VAL A 130 3.07 8.54 -10.74
C VAL A 130 3.12 9.88 -10.01
N VAL A 131 2.61 9.91 -8.78
CA VAL A 131 3.07 10.85 -7.76
C VAL A 131 4.28 10.22 -7.10
N THR A 132 5.37 10.96 -6.94
CA THR A 132 6.63 10.45 -6.37
C THR A 132 7.29 11.48 -5.47
N THR A 133 7.99 11.00 -4.44
CA THR A 133 8.91 11.80 -3.62
C THR A 133 9.98 10.89 -3.00
N SER A 134 11.15 11.45 -2.69
CA SER A 134 12.24 10.72 -2.05
C SER A 134 12.67 11.37 -0.74
N PHE A 135 13.12 10.54 0.20
CA PHE A 135 13.54 10.97 1.53
C PHE A 135 14.83 10.26 1.95
N PRO A 136 15.78 10.94 2.65
CA PRO A 136 17.03 10.32 3.06
C PRO A 136 16.82 9.10 3.96
N HIS A 137 17.41 7.96 3.59
CA HIS A 137 17.42 6.74 4.40
C HIS A 137 18.80 6.65 5.07
N LYS A 138 18.89 7.08 6.33
CA LYS A 138 20.15 7.13 7.10
C LYS A 138 20.14 6.35 8.41
N SER A 139 18.95 6.10 8.97
CA SER A 139 18.75 5.48 10.29
C SER A 139 17.29 5.04 10.48
N PHE A 140 16.98 4.27 11.52
CA PHE A 140 15.58 3.94 11.83
C PHE A 140 14.72 5.21 12.02
N VAL A 141 15.24 6.21 12.73
CA VAL A 141 14.60 7.52 12.91
C VAL A 141 14.22 8.19 11.57
N SER A 142 14.99 7.95 10.50
CA SER A 142 14.66 8.45 9.16
C SER A 142 13.45 7.75 8.51
N VAL A 143 13.18 6.48 8.84
CA VAL A 143 11.96 5.77 8.39
C VAL A 143 10.74 6.37 9.08
N LEU A 144 10.75 6.43 10.42
CA LEU A 144 9.62 6.93 11.21
C LEU A 144 9.31 8.42 10.93
N LEU A 145 10.33 9.27 10.82
CA LEU A 145 10.15 10.68 10.41
C LEU A 145 9.72 10.79 8.95
N GLY A 146 10.18 9.88 8.08
CA GLY A 146 9.73 9.78 6.70
C GLY A 146 8.23 9.58 6.64
N GLU A 147 7.71 8.48 7.20
CA GLU A 147 6.27 8.20 7.27
C GLU A 147 5.48 9.39 7.85
N ARG A 148 5.88 9.90 9.03
CA ARG A 148 5.16 10.98 9.74
C ARG A 148 5.16 12.31 8.98
N ARG A 149 6.19 12.66 8.20
CA ARG A 149 6.25 13.91 7.42
C ARG A 149 5.74 13.78 5.98
N ILE A 150 5.96 12.64 5.34
CA ILE A 150 5.68 12.44 3.91
C ILE A 150 4.22 12.15 3.67
N TYR A 151 3.61 11.21 4.38
CA TYR A 151 2.20 10.85 4.14
C TYR A 151 1.23 12.02 4.24
N PRO A 152 1.32 12.94 5.24
CA PRO A 152 0.45 14.11 5.28
C PRO A 152 0.64 15.05 4.07
N ARG A 153 1.89 15.28 3.64
CA ARG A 153 2.21 16.14 2.50
C ARG A 153 1.79 15.51 1.17
N LEU A 154 2.03 14.21 1.00
CA LEU A 154 1.64 13.43 -0.17
C LEU A 154 0.11 13.43 -0.33
N LYS A 155 -0.63 13.15 0.76
CA LYS A 155 -2.10 13.23 0.78
C LYS A 155 -2.62 14.64 0.51
N HIS A 156 -1.97 15.68 1.04
CA HIS A 156 -2.34 17.08 0.76
C HIS A 156 -2.18 17.41 -0.73
N TYR A 157 -1.02 17.10 -1.32
CA TYR A 157 -0.72 17.34 -2.74
C TYR A 157 -1.69 16.60 -3.67
N ILE A 158 -1.97 15.33 -3.37
CA ILE A 158 -2.96 14.51 -4.10
C ILE A 158 -4.35 15.15 -4.04
N LYS A 159 -4.78 15.60 -2.85
CA LYS A 159 -6.10 16.24 -2.64
C LYS A 159 -6.20 17.58 -3.36
N GLU A 160 -5.19 18.44 -3.25
CA GLU A 160 -5.15 19.77 -3.87
C GLU A 160 -5.27 19.68 -5.40
N ARG A 161 -4.55 18.73 -6.00
CA ARG A 161 -4.54 18.50 -7.46
C ARG A 161 -5.62 17.54 -7.96
N ARG A 162 -6.52 17.07 -7.07
CA ARG A 162 -7.62 16.13 -7.37
C ARG A 162 -7.16 14.87 -8.09
N LEU A 163 -6.03 14.31 -7.66
CA LEU A 163 -5.42 13.11 -8.25
C LEU A 163 -5.97 11.82 -7.63
N CYS A 164 -6.12 10.77 -8.44
CA CYS A 164 -6.47 9.42 -7.98
C CYS A 164 -5.20 8.55 -7.92
N ALA A 165 -4.46 8.63 -6.82
CA ALA A 165 -3.16 7.95 -6.67
C ALA A 165 -3.22 6.83 -5.61
N HIS A 166 -3.16 5.57 -6.04
CA HIS A 166 -3.20 4.37 -5.19
C HIS A 166 -2.66 3.14 -5.95
N PRO A 167 -2.16 2.08 -5.26
CA PRO A 167 -1.84 2.02 -3.83
C PRO A 167 -0.58 2.84 -3.52
N PHE A 168 -0.20 2.94 -2.24
CA PHE A 168 1.08 3.57 -1.87
C PHE A 168 2.21 2.54 -1.80
N LEU A 169 3.32 2.84 -2.46
CA LEU A 169 4.52 2.02 -2.50
C LEU A 169 5.67 2.74 -1.80
N GLU A 170 6.42 2.01 -0.98
CA GLU A 170 7.65 2.43 -0.34
C GLU A 170 8.80 1.53 -0.79
N ILE A 171 9.81 2.09 -1.45
CA ILE A 171 10.99 1.36 -1.92
C ILE A 171 12.22 1.83 -1.15
N TYR A 172 12.75 0.95 -0.33
CA TYR A 172 13.86 1.19 0.60
C TYR A 172 15.20 0.87 -0.07
N ARG A 173 15.80 1.88 -0.71
CA ARG A 173 17.15 1.80 -1.29
C ARG A 173 18.22 2.17 -0.25
N GLU A 174 19.49 1.98 -0.58
CA GLU A 174 20.61 2.13 0.37
C GLU A 174 20.69 3.51 1.04
N SER A 175 20.42 4.59 0.30
CA SER A 175 20.58 5.98 0.75
C SER A 175 19.29 6.80 0.81
N GLN A 176 18.19 6.27 0.25
CA GLN A 176 16.90 6.96 0.21
C GLN A 176 15.72 5.98 0.20
N ILE A 177 14.63 6.39 0.84
CA ILE A 177 13.31 5.78 0.71
C ILE A 177 12.59 6.53 -0.43
N LEU A 178 12.09 5.78 -1.40
CA LEU A 178 11.25 6.29 -2.48
C LEU A 178 9.79 5.99 -2.15
N PHE A 179 8.97 7.03 -2.06
CA PHE A 179 7.52 6.93 -1.89
C PHE A 179 6.87 7.23 -3.24
N MET A 180 6.04 6.31 -3.75
CA MET A 180 5.33 6.52 -5.01
C MET A 180 3.90 5.99 -5.00
N ALA A 181 3.06 6.56 -5.85
CA ALA A 181 1.67 6.21 -6.02
C ALA A 181 1.30 6.29 -7.51
N PRO A 182 0.89 5.20 -8.18
CA PRO A 182 0.54 5.24 -9.59
C PRO A 182 -0.77 6.00 -9.82
N LEU A 183 -0.82 6.75 -10.91
CA LEU A 183 -1.96 7.59 -11.33
C LEU A 183 -2.82 6.93 -12.42
N ALA A 184 -2.37 5.82 -12.98
CA ALA A 184 -3.04 5.07 -14.02
C ALA A 184 -2.70 3.57 -13.87
N ARG A 185 -3.61 2.69 -14.31
CA ARG A 185 -3.49 1.23 -14.17
C ARG A 185 -3.26 0.79 -12.72
N GLN A 186 -3.94 1.44 -11.78
CA GLN A 186 -3.78 1.21 -10.34
C GLN A 186 -3.98 -0.26 -9.97
N ASP A 187 -4.97 -0.92 -10.57
CA ASP A 187 -5.29 -2.35 -10.35
C ASP A 187 -4.10 -3.28 -10.59
N ASP A 188 -3.17 -2.93 -11.50
CA ASP A 188 -1.97 -3.71 -11.78
C ASP A 188 -0.96 -3.73 -10.62
N PHE A 189 -1.16 -2.91 -9.59
CA PHE A 189 -0.36 -2.88 -8.36
C PHE A 189 -0.99 -3.66 -7.20
N TYR A 190 -2.16 -4.27 -7.42
CA TYR A 190 -2.88 -5.08 -6.43
C TYR A 190 -2.45 -6.55 -6.56
N VAL A 191 -1.86 -7.10 -5.50
CA VAL A 191 -1.48 -8.52 -5.44
C VAL A 191 -2.71 -9.44 -5.42
N ARG A 192 -2.49 -10.73 -5.67
CA ARG A 192 -3.55 -11.72 -5.97
C ARG A 192 -4.53 -11.88 -4.81
N GLU A 193 -4.05 -11.72 -3.59
CA GLU A 193 -4.78 -11.82 -2.32
C GLU A 193 -5.80 -10.69 -2.20
N VAL A 194 -5.37 -9.45 -2.43
CA VAL A 194 -6.21 -8.24 -2.37
C VAL A 194 -7.32 -8.30 -3.43
N ARG A 195 -6.95 -8.61 -4.68
CA ARG A 195 -7.91 -8.77 -5.79
C ARG A 195 -8.94 -9.88 -5.56
N LYS A 196 -8.61 -10.91 -4.76
CA LYS A 196 -9.54 -11.99 -4.40
C LYS A 196 -10.47 -11.59 -3.25
N ALA A 197 -9.98 -10.83 -2.28
CA ALA A 197 -10.79 -10.31 -1.19
C ALA A 197 -11.87 -9.34 -1.72
N GLU A 198 -11.49 -8.43 -2.61
CA GLU A 198 -12.41 -7.44 -3.20
C GLU A 198 -13.55 -8.08 -3.99
N ARG A 199 -13.28 -9.10 -4.83
CA ARG A 199 -14.35 -9.83 -5.54
C ARG A 199 -15.32 -10.53 -4.61
N ARG A 200 -14.83 -11.18 -3.55
CA ARG A 200 -15.68 -11.88 -2.57
C ARG A 200 -16.59 -10.92 -1.82
N LEU A 201 -16.13 -9.70 -1.56
CA LEU A 201 -16.96 -8.66 -0.96
C LEU A 201 -18.05 -8.20 -1.93
N SER A 202 -17.70 -7.91 -3.20
CA SER A 202 -18.69 -7.55 -4.23
C SER A 202 -19.73 -8.64 -4.47
N GLU A 203 -19.31 -9.91 -4.61
CA GLU A 203 -20.20 -11.08 -4.74
C GLU A 203 -21.16 -11.20 -3.54
N GLN A 204 -20.70 -10.85 -2.33
CA GLN A 204 -21.54 -10.87 -1.12
C GLN A 204 -22.49 -9.65 -1.06
N GLU A 205 -22.05 -8.46 -1.44
CA GLU A 205 -22.89 -7.26 -1.48
C GLU A 205 -24.03 -7.38 -2.52
N GLU A 206 -23.77 -7.95 -3.69
CA GLU A 206 -24.80 -8.23 -4.71
C GLU A 206 -25.84 -9.23 -4.17
N LEU A 207 -25.43 -10.31 -3.53
CA LEU A 207 -26.32 -11.31 -2.94
C LEU A 207 -27.23 -10.76 -1.82
N HIS A 208 -26.79 -9.73 -1.08
CA HIS A 208 -27.60 -9.07 -0.05
C HIS A 208 -28.48 -7.95 -0.62
N SER A 209 -28.22 -7.45 -1.83
CA SER A 209 -29.07 -6.44 -2.48
C SER A 209 -30.34 -7.05 -3.10
N ASP A 210 -30.31 -8.33 -3.49
CA ASP A 210 -31.43 -9.01 -4.14
C ASP A 210 -32.49 -9.56 -3.15
N SER A 211 -32.25 -9.54 -1.83
CA SER A 211 -33.17 -10.10 -0.83
C SER A 211 -34.30 -9.15 -0.39
N ASP A 212 -34.19 -7.85 -0.65
CA ASP A 212 -35.04 -6.82 -0.02
C ASP A 212 -36.25 -6.40 -0.88
N VAL A 213 -36.56 -7.12 -1.97
CA VAL A 213 -37.79 -6.93 -2.78
C VAL A 213 -38.73 -8.13 -2.63
N SER A 214 -39.31 -8.26 -1.43
CA SER A 214 -40.33 -9.27 -1.11
C SER A 214 -41.40 -8.68 -0.18
N GLY A 215 -42.21 -7.74 -0.70
CA GLY A 215 -43.21 -7.06 0.13
C GLY A 215 -44.15 -6.09 -0.58
N ALA A 216 -44.86 -6.53 -1.61
CA ALA A 216 -46.12 -5.90 -2.06
C ALA A 216 -46.91 -6.85 -2.96
N ASP A 217 -47.95 -7.48 -2.42
CA ASP A 217 -48.86 -8.31 -3.20
C ASP A 217 -49.65 -7.45 -4.20
N SER A 218 -49.79 -7.91 -5.45
CA SER A 218 -50.71 -7.32 -6.42
C SER A 218 -51.28 -8.39 -7.33
N ASN A 219 -52.34 -9.02 -6.83
CA ASN A 219 -53.13 -10.01 -7.55
C ASN A 219 -53.98 -9.32 -8.63
N SER A 220 -53.88 -9.78 -9.89
CA SER A 220 -54.97 -9.66 -10.85
C SER A 220 -54.95 -10.84 -11.81
N GLU A 221 -56.04 -11.60 -11.82
CA GLU A 221 -56.16 -12.82 -12.60
C GLU A 221 -56.67 -12.55 -14.03
N TYR A 222 -56.40 -13.53 -14.91
CA TYR A 222 -57.27 -13.95 -16.01
C TYR A 222 -57.50 -13.00 -17.22
N SER A 223 -56.93 -13.39 -18.37
CA SER A 223 -57.78 -13.77 -19.51
C SER A 223 -57.04 -14.68 -20.51
N SER A 224 -57.76 -15.64 -21.07
CA SER A 224 -57.25 -16.59 -22.08
C SER A 224 -57.41 -16.04 -23.51
N GLY A 225 -56.53 -16.43 -24.43
CA GLY A 225 -56.66 -16.11 -25.86
C GLY A 225 -55.85 -17.07 -26.74
N SER A 226 -56.55 -17.96 -27.45
CA SER A 226 -55.95 -18.98 -28.33
C SER A 226 -55.43 -18.40 -29.66
N GLY A 227 -54.37 -18.98 -30.21
CA GLY A 227 -53.93 -18.68 -31.58
C GLY A 227 -52.90 -19.67 -32.12
N VAL A 228 -53.36 -20.74 -32.76
CA VAL A 228 -52.50 -21.66 -33.53
C VAL A 228 -52.13 -20.98 -34.86
N LEU A 229 -50.86 -21.04 -35.29
CA LEU A 229 -50.44 -21.60 -36.59
C LEU A 229 -48.95 -21.41 -36.91
N LEU A 230 -48.40 -22.50 -37.46
CA LEU A 230 -47.22 -22.66 -38.31
C LEU A 230 -46.72 -21.40 -39.05
N SER A 231 -45.40 -21.24 -39.13
CA SER A 231 -44.72 -21.31 -40.43
C SER A 231 -43.22 -21.68 -40.29
N ASP A 232 -42.64 -22.11 -41.40
CA ASP A 232 -41.40 -22.90 -41.53
C ASP A 232 -40.30 -22.13 -42.31
N SER A 233 -39.10 -22.71 -42.42
CA SER A 233 -37.98 -22.37 -43.34
C SER A 233 -37.17 -21.09 -43.02
N ARG A 234 -35.83 -21.00 -43.10
CA ARG A 234 -34.85 -21.67 -43.97
C ARG A 234 -33.40 -21.36 -43.52
N GLU A 235 -32.42 -22.11 -44.03
CA GLU A 235 -30.98 -22.05 -43.67
C GLU A 235 -30.13 -21.06 -44.52
N THR A 236 -28.79 -21.24 -44.50
CA THR A 236 -27.71 -20.67 -45.37
C THR A 236 -27.30 -19.20 -45.11
N SER A 237 -26.02 -18.77 -45.10
CA SER A 237 -24.72 -19.44 -45.38
C SER A 237 -23.49 -18.73 -44.75
N LEU A 238 -22.54 -19.54 -44.26
CA LEU A 238 -21.07 -19.57 -44.52
C LEU A 238 -20.27 -18.32 -44.99
N SER A 239 -19.23 -17.96 -44.21
CA SER A 239 -17.81 -17.66 -44.60
C SER A 239 -17.10 -16.96 -43.41
N SER A 240 -15.92 -17.30 -42.85
CA SER A 240 -14.74 -18.12 -43.17
C SER A 240 -13.52 -17.38 -43.79
N VAL A 241 -12.35 -17.58 -43.14
CA VAL A 241 -10.96 -17.59 -43.66
C VAL A 241 -9.97 -16.43 -43.30
N HIS A 242 -8.92 -16.84 -42.55
CA HIS A 242 -7.49 -16.44 -42.48
C HIS A 242 -6.85 -15.28 -41.66
N SER A 243 -5.91 -15.74 -40.81
CA SER A 243 -4.61 -15.21 -40.32
C SER A 243 -3.54 -15.08 -41.46
N VAL A 244 -2.28 -14.61 -41.34
CA VAL A 244 -1.17 -14.87 -40.38
C VAL A 244 -0.09 -13.69 -40.39
N PRO A 245 1.24 -13.77 -40.08
CA PRO A 245 1.91 -12.91 -39.07
C PRO A 245 3.14 -12.08 -39.56
N LEU A 246 3.96 -11.52 -38.64
CA LEU A 246 5.43 -11.37 -38.82
C LEU A 246 6.22 -11.18 -37.51
N GLN A 247 7.56 -11.24 -37.60
CA GLN A 247 8.57 -11.23 -36.51
C GLN A 247 9.77 -10.31 -36.90
N ASP A 248 10.90 -10.10 -36.19
CA ASP A 248 11.46 -10.69 -34.96
C ASP A 248 12.57 -9.77 -34.33
N GLN A 249 13.11 -10.19 -33.17
CA GLN A 249 14.54 -10.22 -32.77
C GLN A 249 15.44 -8.96 -32.75
N GLU A 250 16.03 -8.65 -31.57
CA GLU A 250 17.50 -8.50 -31.39
C GLU A 250 17.95 -8.47 -29.91
N GLU A 251 19.16 -8.97 -29.61
CA GLU A 251 19.81 -8.97 -28.29
C GLU A 251 20.86 -7.86 -28.15
N ARG A 252 21.16 -7.40 -26.91
CA ARG A 252 22.52 -6.91 -26.58
C ARG A 252 22.90 -7.02 -25.10
N ASN A 253 24.04 -7.66 -24.84
CA ASN A 253 24.65 -7.79 -23.52
C ASN A 253 25.34 -6.50 -23.04
N TYR A 254 25.32 -6.23 -21.73
CA TYR A 254 26.31 -5.39 -21.05
C TYR A 254 26.73 -6.01 -19.70
N ASN A 255 28.05 -6.13 -19.51
CA ASN A 255 28.68 -6.70 -18.33
C ASN A 255 29.27 -5.57 -17.47
N GLY A 256 29.07 -5.56 -16.14
CA GLY A 256 29.10 -4.32 -15.35
C GLY A 256 29.47 -4.40 -13.86
N ARG A 257 30.61 -5.04 -13.54
CA ARG A 257 31.51 -4.75 -12.39
C ARG A 257 30.88 -4.20 -11.09
N SER A 258 30.67 -5.07 -10.10
CA SER A 258 30.34 -4.66 -8.72
C SER A 258 31.59 -4.28 -7.90
N SER A 259 31.49 -3.21 -7.11
CA SER A 259 32.42 -2.89 -6.01
C SER A 259 31.74 -3.15 -4.65
N PRO A 260 32.50 -3.37 -3.55
CA PRO A 260 31.91 -3.85 -2.30
C PRO A 260 31.10 -2.77 -1.57
N GLY A 261 29.83 -3.05 -1.29
CA GLY A 261 28.96 -2.18 -0.49
C GLY A 261 29.26 -2.25 1.01
N ASN A 262 29.16 -1.12 1.70
CA ASN A 262 29.37 -1.03 3.15
C ASN A 262 28.24 -1.72 3.92
N LEU A 263 28.62 -2.58 4.88
CA LEU A 263 27.71 -3.25 5.80
C LEU A 263 27.01 -2.23 6.71
N PHE A 264 25.71 -2.01 6.51
CA PHE A 264 24.90 -1.17 7.39
C PHE A 264 24.78 -1.84 8.76
N LYS A 265 25.11 -1.09 9.83
CA LYS A 265 25.20 -1.63 11.19
C LYS A 265 23.80 -1.84 11.76
N GLU A 266 23.50 -3.10 12.05
CA GLU A 266 22.30 -3.52 12.78
C GLU A 266 22.22 -2.76 14.11
N LEU A 267 21.12 -2.02 14.31
CA LEU A 267 20.76 -1.38 15.57
C LEU A 267 19.35 -1.86 15.93
N ASP A 268 19.15 -2.11 17.23
CA ASP A 268 18.02 -2.87 17.72
C ASP A 268 16.71 -2.07 17.72
N TRP A 269 15.59 -2.78 17.57
CA TRP A 269 14.30 -2.20 17.14
C TRP A 269 13.22 -2.18 18.25
N GLU A 270 13.57 -2.51 19.49
CA GLU A 270 12.58 -2.86 20.53
C GLU A 270 12.18 -1.72 21.47
N GLN A 271 12.97 -0.64 21.55
CA GLN A 271 12.93 0.25 22.71
C GLN A 271 11.84 1.35 22.71
N GLU A 272 11.25 1.69 21.56
CA GLU A 272 10.37 2.87 21.39
C GLU A 272 8.85 2.56 21.50
N ASN A 273 8.47 1.30 21.75
CA ASN A 273 7.04 0.89 21.76
C ASN A 273 6.19 1.54 22.86
N ARG A 274 6.78 2.10 23.93
CA ARG A 274 6.03 2.57 25.12
C ARG A 274 5.50 4.00 25.04
N GLU A 275 6.12 4.87 24.26
CA GLU A 275 5.77 6.31 24.24
C GLU A 275 4.50 6.59 23.40
N ASP A 276 4.29 5.82 22.33
CA ASP A 276 3.08 5.89 21.50
C ASP A 276 1.82 5.32 22.21
N GLU A 277 1.98 4.42 23.20
CA GLU A 277 0.85 3.88 24.00
C GLU A 277 0.31 4.91 25.01
N GLN A 278 1.20 5.61 25.72
CA GLN A 278 0.81 6.62 26.72
C GLN A 278 0.05 7.80 26.11
N LEU A 279 0.40 8.22 24.89
CA LEU A 279 -0.34 9.26 24.15
C LEU A 279 -1.74 8.83 23.71
N HIS A 280 -2.00 7.51 23.65
CA HIS A 280 -3.30 6.97 23.25
C HIS A 280 -4.25 6.78 24.43
N GLU A 281 -3.71 6.40 25.60
CA GLU A 281 -4.48 6.16 26.83
C GLU A 281 -5.05 7.45 27.43
N ASP A 282 -4.27 8.55 27.41
CA ASP A 282 -4.65 9.86 27.99
C ASP A 282 -5.79 10.56 27.21
N SER A 283 -6.10 10.09 25.99
CA SER A 283 -7.18 10.65 25.16
C SER A 283 -8.58 10.12 25.50
N ASN A 284 -8.68 9.03 26.28
CA ASN A 284 -9.93 8.26 26.39
C ASN A 284 -10.70 8.44 27.72
N GLN A 285 -10.39 9.49 28.50
CA GLN A 285 -11.06 9.79 29.78
C GLN A 285 -11.74 11.18 29.82
N LYS A 286 -12.67 11.47 28.88
CA LYS A 286 -13.72 12.46 29.16
C LYS A 286 -14.96 12.43 28.22
N SER A 287 -16.05 11.82 28.69
CA SER A 287 -17.40 12.43 28.72
C SER A 287 -18.42 11.44 29.33
N PRO A 288 -19.30 11.88 30.26
CA PRO A 288 -20.35 11.03 30.82
C PRO A 288 -21.68 11.13 30.03
N GLU A 289 -22.40 10.00 30.04
CA GLU A 289 -23.86 9.81 30.03
C GLU A 289 -24.77 10.66 29.12
N ALA A 290 -25.47 9.95 28.23
CA ALA A 290 -26.69 10.41 27.56
C ALA A 290 -27.95 9.98 28.34
N PRO A 291 -29.09 10.66 28.15
CA PRO A 291 -30.40 10.08 28.47
C PRO A 291 -31.30 9.86 27.23
N ALA A 292 -31.85 8.64 27.19
CA ALA A 292 -33.20 8.26 26.73
C ALA A 292 -33.71 8.58 25.31
N GLN A 293 -34.41 7.58 24.76
CA GLN A 293 -35.24 7.64 23.55
C GLN A 293 -36.52 8.44 23.78
N GLU A 294 -37.04 9.09 22.73
CA GLU A 294 -38.49 9.17 22.51
C GLU A 294 -38.84 8.73 21.08
N TRP A 295 -39.89 7.91 20.97
CA TRP A 295 -40.49 7.44 19.74
C TRP A 295 -41.93 7.95 19.69
N TRP A 296 -42.22 8.86 18.76
CA TRP A 296 -43.57 9.10 18.25
C TRP A 296 -43.42 9.43 16.75
N GLY A 297 -44.14 8.82 15.81
CA GLY A 297 -45.40 8.08 15.94
C GLY A 297 -46.51 8.82 15.20
N ALA A 298 -46.28 9.12 13.92
CA ALA A 298 -47.25 9.83 13.09
C ALA A 298 -48.34 8.86 12.61
N VAL A 299 -49.55 9.01 13.14
CA VAL A 299 -50.80 8.50 12.57
C VAL A 299 -51.58 9.71 12.06
N GLY A 300 -52.09 9.63 10.84
CA GLY A 300 -52.94 10.67 10.25
C GLY A 300 -54.40 10.26 10.20
N GLU A 301 -55.26 11.26 9.97
CA GLU A 301 -56.69 11.19 9.61
C GLU A 301 -57.60 10.63 10.74
N GLU A 302 -58.75 11.22 11.08
CA GLU A 302 -59.93 11.46 10.24
C GLU A 302 -60.73 12.73 10.64
N GLU A 303 -61.54 13.22 9.68
CA GLU A 303 -62.58 14.30 9.72
C GLU A 303 -62.20 15.75 10.09
#